data_AF-A0A7V5G0D5-F1
#
_entry.id   AF-A0A7V5G0D5-F1
#
_cell.length_a   1.000
_cell.length_b   1.000
_cell.length_c   1.000
_cell.angle_alpha   90.00
_cell.angle_beta   90.00
_cell.angle_gamma   90.00
#
_symmetry.space_group_name_H-M   'P 1'
#
loop_
_entity.id
_entity.type
_entity.pdbx_description
1 polymer ?
#
loop_
_entity_poly.entity_id
_entity_poly.type
_entity_poly.pdbx_seq_one_letter_code
_entity_poly.pdbx_strand_id
1 'polypeptide(L)' 'MKPIMTPITGTNLDSKPENVNEKVFEALHQFYEAFNGRNFELMQQNWLNSEAIAMDNPLGGIKRGWTELEVTY' A
#
# COMPACT_ATOMS: atom_id res chain seq x y z
N MET A 1 -6.84 19.30 -13.72
CA MET A 1 -7.73 18.66 -12.73
C MET A 1 -7.11 18.90 -11.35
N LYS A 2 -7.80 19.54 -10.41
CA LYS A 2 -7.29 19.64 -9.03
C LYS A 2 -7.72 18.37 -8.29
N PRO A 3 -6.84 17.72 -7.50
CA PRO A 3 -7.25 16.61 -6.66
C PRO A 3 -8.40 17.05 -5.75
N ILE A 4 -9.43 16.21 -5.63
CA ILE A 4 -10.53 16.45 -4.70
C ILE A 4 -10.04 16.27 -3.24
N MET A 5 -8.89 15.60 -3.05
CA MET A 5 -8.23 15.38 -1.76
C MET A 5 -6.70 15.43 -1.88
N THR A 6 -6.01 15.77 -0.79
CA THR A 6 -4.55 15.63 -0.66
C THR A 6 -4.19 14.14 -0.73
N PRO A 7 -3.23 13.73 -1.59
CA PRO A 7 -2.82 12.34 -1.69
C PRO A 7 -1.99 11.89 -0.47
N ILE A 8 -1.96 10.58 -0.22
CA ILE A 8 -0.95 9.92 0.62
C ILE A 8 0.15 9.43 -0.32
N THR A 9 1.39 9.77 -0.02
CA THR A 9 2.56 9.55 -0.88
C THR A 9 3.64 8.68 -0.25
N GLY A 10 3.52 8.35 1.04
CA GLY A 10 4.53 7.65 1.82
C GLY A 10 5.73 8.52 2.19
N THR A 11 5.56 9.83 2.17
CA THR A 11 6.62 10.80 2.54
C THR A 11 6.29 11.49 3.85
N ASN A 12 7.27 12.15 4.45
CA ASN A 12 7.08 12.94 5.67
C ASN A 12 6.22 14.21 5.47
N LEU A 13 5.79 14.49 4.23
CA LEU A 13 4.87 15.60 3.91
C LEU A 13 3.40 15.20 4.05
N ASP A 14 3.11 13.90 4.15
CA ASP A 14 1.75 13.43 4.32
C ASP A 14 1.24 13.81 5.71
N SER A 15 -0.03 14.21 5.76
CA SER A 15 -0.72 14.52 7.01
C SER A 15 -1.99 13.70 7.08
N LYS A 16 -2.20 13.02 8.21
CA LYS A 16 -3.40 12.22 8.42
C LYS A 16 -4.64 13.12 8.47
N PRO A 17 -5.67 12.89 7.64
CA PRO A 17 -6.94 13.59 7.80
C PRO A 17 -7.59 13.27 9.15
N GLU A 18 -8.27 14.25 9.75
CA GLU A 18 -8.90 14.10 11.07
C GLU A 18 -9.94 12.97 11.10
N ASN A 19 -10.69 12.80 10.01
CA ASN A 19 -11.76 11.81 9.86
C ASN A 19 -11.28 10.42 9.43
N VAL A 20 -9.96 10.18 9.34
CA VAL A 20 -9.39 8.89 8.96
C VAL A 20 -8.77 8.19 10.18
N ASN A 21 -9.04 6.89 10.29
CA ASN A 21 -8.46 6.04 11.33
C ASN A 21 -6.92 6.01 11.20
N GLU A 22 -6.23 6.13 12.33
CA GLU A 22 -4.76 6.15 12.41
C GLU A 22 -4.11 4.94 11.75
N LYS A 23 -4.56 3.73 12.09
CA LYS A 23 -3.99 2.49 11.51
C LYS A 23 -4.20 2.38 10.02
N VAL A 24 -5.34 2.88 9.50
CA VAL A 24 -5.61 2.89 8.05
C VAL A 24 -4.67 3.86 7.35
N PHE A 25 -4.45 5.04 7.92
CA PHE A 25 -3.51 6.01 7.37
C PHE A 25 -2.09 5.47 7.39
N GLU A 26 -1.63 4.90 8.51
CA GLU A 26 -0.31 4.32 8.65
C GLU A 26 -0.08 3.17 7.65
N ALA A 27 -1.07 2.29 7.46
CA ALA A 27 -0.97 1.21 6.49
C ALA A 27 -0.78 1.71 5.06
N LEU A 28 -1.56 2.73 4.64
CA LEU A 28 -1.43 3.35 3.32
C LEU A 28 -0.14 4.14 3.16
N HIS A 29 0.27 4.86 4.21
CA HIS A 29 1.53 5.61 4.23
C HIS A 29 2.73 4.67 4.05
N GLN A 30 2.81 3.62 4.87
CA GLN A 30 3.85 2.59 4.76
C GLN A 30 3.81 1.85 3.41
N PHE A 31 2.62 1.59 2.86
CA PHE A 31 2.49 0.98 1.53
C PHE A 31 3.20 1.84 0.47
N TYR A 32 2.89 3.13 0.42
CA TYR A 32 3.49 4.03 -0.57
C TYR A 32 4.97 4.32 -0.28
N GLU A 33 5.39 4.33 0.99
CA GLU A 33 6.80 4.41 1.35
C GLU A 33 7.56 3.20 0.79
N ALA A 34 7.06 2.00 1.05
CA ALA A 34 7.65 0.76 0.56
C ALA A 34 7.67 0.70 -0.97
N PHE A 35 6.55 1.02 -1.61
CA PHE A 35 6.40 0.97 -3.06
C PHE A 35 7.32 1.98 -3.75
N ASN A 36 7.27 3.24 -3.36
CA ASN A 36 8.07 4.30 -3.98
C ASN A 36 9.57 4.12 -3.69
N GLY A 37 9.91 3.60 -2.50
CA GLY A 37 11.28 3.29 -2.09
C GLY A 37 11.81 1.97 -2.63
N ARG A 38 11.00 1.15 -3.30
CA ARG A 38 11.34 -0.23 -3.71
C ARG A 38 11.83 -1.09 -2.54
N ASN A 39 11.28 -0.86 -1.35
CA ASN A 39 11.62 -1.61 -0.15
C ASN A 39 10.74 -2.86 -0.05
N PHE A 40 11.23 -3.96 -0.63
CA PHE A 40 10.51 -5.25 -0.65
C PHE A 40 10.25 -5.83 0.74
N GLU A 41 11.17 -5.64 1.69
CA GLU A 41 10.99 -6.13 3.06
C GLU A 41 9.83 -5.40 3.75
N LEU A 42 9.79 -4.06 3.65
CA LEU A 42 8.68 -3.28 4.19
C LEU A 42 7.37 -3.58 3.48
N MET A 43 7.40 -3.80 2.15
CA MET A 43 6.22 -4.20 1.39
C MET A 43 5.65 -5.52 1.91
N GLN A 44 6.50 -6.53 2.12
CA GLN A 44 6.08 -7.81 2.69
C GLN A 44 5.46 -7.66 4.08
N GLN A 45 6.05 -6.83 4.94
CA GLN A 45 5.55 -6.58 6.29
C GLN A 45 4.22 -5.79 6.30
N ASN A 46 3.97 -4.95 5.29
CA ASN A 46 2.74 -4.17 5.15
C ASN A 46 1.53 -5.05 4.80
N TRP A 47 1.76 -6.13 4.05
CA TRP A 47 0.72 -7.11 3.73
C TRP A 47 0.45 -8.05 4.92
N LEU A 48 -0.81 -8.48 5.05
CA LEU A 48 -1.16 -9.53 6.00
C LEU A 48 -0.49 -10.85 5.58
N ASN A 49 0.24 -11.48 6.49
CA ASN A 49 0.87 -12.78 6.24
C ASN A 49 -0.16 -13.93 6.27
N SER A 50 -0.94 -14.05 5.21
CA SER A 50 -2.01 -15.04 5.06
C SER A 50 -2.30 -15.32 3.58
N GLU A 51 -2.67 -16.55 3.26
CA GLU A 51 -3.18 -16.93 1.93
C GLU A 51 -4.50 -16.24 1.55
N ALA A 52 -5.18 -15.59 2.51
CA ALA A 52 -6.43 -14.89 2.29
C ALA A 52 -6.27 -13.52 1.60
N ILE A 53 -5.05 -12.98 1.50
CA ILE A 53 -4.80 -11.70 0.83
C ILE A 53 -5.02 -11.82 -0.68
N ALA A 54 -5.49 -10.73 -1.28
CA ALA A 54 -5.60 -10.62 -2.72
C ALA A 54 -5.39 -9.19 -3.19
N MET A 55 -4.82 -9.04 -4.39
CA MET A 55 -4.74 -7.76 -5.10
C MET A 55 -5.25 -7.95 -6.52
N ASP A 56 -6.12 -7.05 -6.96
CA ASP A 56 -6.50 -6.95 -8.37
C ASP A 56 -5.47 -6.07 -9.10
N ASN A 57 -4.52 -6.71 -9.79
CA ASN A 57 -3.48 -6.02 -10.53
C ASN A 57 -3.96 -5.73 -11.97
N PRO A 58 -3.97 -4.47 -12.43
CA PRO A 58 -4.41 -4.11 -13.78
C PRO A 58 -3.64 -4.80 -14.92
N LEU A 59 -2.44 -5.31 -14.67
CA LEU A 59 -1.59 -5.98 -15.67
C LEU A 59 -1.67 -7.52 -15.62
N GLY A 60 -2.38 -8.10 -14.64
CA GLY A 60 -2.30 -9.55 -14.40
C GLY A 60 -3.49 -10.17 -13.69
N GLY A 61 -4.58 -9.40 -13.51
CA GLY A 61 -5.78 -9.81 -12.78
C GLY A 61 -5.53 -10.00 -11.29
N ILE A 62 -6.40 -10.79 -10.66
CA ILE A 62 -6.34 -11.07 -9.22
C ILE A 62 -5.15 -11.97 -8.91
N LYS A 63 -4.27 -11.51 -8.00
CA LYS A 63 -3.20 -12.28 -7.34
C LYS A 63 -3.65 -12.67 -5.94
N ARG A 64 -3.38 -13.91 -5.52
CA ARG A 64 -3.76 -14.43 -4.19
C ARG A 64 -2.56 -14.95 -3.43
N GLY A 65 -2.49 -14.64 -2.14
CA GLY A 65 -1.35 -15.01 -1.31
C GLY A 65 -0.08 -14.21 -1.65
N TRP A 66 0.90 -14.26 -0.75
CA TRP A 66 2.13 -13.47 -0.89
C TRP A 66 2.98 -13.87 -2.10
N THR A 67 3.09 -15.19 -2.37
CA THR A 67 3.90 -15.72 -3.48
C THR A 67 3.48 -15.20 -4.85
N GLU A 68 2.19 -14.93 -5.08
CA GLU A 68 1.73 -14.33 -6.34
C GLU A 68 1.79 -12.79 -6.35
N LEU A 69 1.76 -12.18 -5.16
CA LEU A 69 1.80 -10.73 -4.98
C LEU A 69 3.22 -10.18 -5.16
N GLU A 70 4.21 -10.84 -4.58
CA GLU A 70 5.60 -10.34 -4.54
C GLU A 70 6.20 -10.13 -5.93
N VAL A 71 5.78 -10.93 -6.92
CA VAL A 71 6.25 -10.82 -8.31
C VAL A 71 5.68 -9.60 -9.06
N THR A 72 4.77 -8.86 -8.44
CA THR A 72 4.13 -7.68 -9.05
C THR A 72 4.72 -6.34 -8.61
N TYR A 73 5.60 -6.36 -7.61
CA TYR A 73 6.34 -5.21 -7.09
C TYR A 73 7.76 -5.18 -7.69
#